data_AF-A0A086ZZ45-F1
#
_entry.id   AF-A0A086ZZ45-F1
#
_cell.length_a   1.000
_cell.length_b   1.000
_cell.length_c   1.000
_cell.angle_alpha   90.00
_cell.angle_beta   90.00
_cell.angle_gamma   90.00
#
_symmetry.space_group_name_H-M   'P 1'
#
loop_
_entity.id
_entity.type
_entity.pdbx_description
1 polymer ?
#
loop_
_entity_poly.entity_id
_entity_poly.type
_entity_poly.pdbx_seq_one_letter_code
_entity_poly.pdbx_strand_id
1 'polypeptide(L)'
;MSRQSNPAPDSLSQPPRKGSPQERALRACITDERLASYDREAQRRSCPALRLYLWDHDMASACMGDIAILEVALRNHMDRRLSLISSEQAGTKDWYMAGLNFDDRTQYQIREAWNHLTPQQRGIHTHGHLVASLTFGFWRNLLEDGGTIHTKWPDQRRADYENDFWRKGLDKTFSNGRQHSRAMGERWTRRYALDIVKTVHALRNRVAHHEPLVNGIPPSRREPAHHVGGRGAGMFRLGDDTGP
;
A
#
# COMPACT_ATOMS: atom_id res chain seq x y z
N MET A 1 19.86 -46.55 5.58
CA MET A 1 18.95 -45.40 5.75
C MET A 1 19.76 -44.12 5.64
N SER A 2 19.96 -43.63 4.41
CA SER A 2 20.74 -42.43 4.15
C SER A 2 19.88 -41.21 4.40
N ARG A 3 20.26 -40.38 5.37
CA ARG A 3 19.64 -39.06 5.61
C ARG A 3 19.98 -38.18 4.40
N GLN A 4 19.02 -37.94 3.53
CA GLN A 4 19.10 -36.85 2.56
C GLN A 4 19.11 -35.54 3.35
N SER A 5 20.27 -34.89 3.35
CA SER A 5 20.43 -33.51 3.76
C SER A 5 19.62 -32.63 2.83
N ASN A 6 18.61 -31.95 3.39
CA ASN A 6 17.84 -30.93 2.69
C ASN A 6 18.82 -29.80 2.25
N PRO A 7 18.83 -29.36 0.98
CA PRO A 7 19.66 -28.23 0.59
C PRO A 7 19.09 -26.97 1.27
N ALA A 8 19.96 -26.21 1.94
CA ALA A 8 19.60 -24.91 2.47
C ALA A 8 19.23 -23.95 1.31
N PRO A 9 18.35 -22.97 1.52
CA PRO A 9 18.02 -21.99 0.49
C PRO A 9 19.20 -21.02 0.32
N ASP A 10 20.14 -21.39 -0.55
CA ASP A 10 21.26 -20.56 -1.00
C ASP A 10 20.77 -19.50 -2.02
N SER A 11 19.78 -18.68 -1.64
CA SER A 11 19.09 -17.78 -2.59
C SER A 11 19.40 -16.29 -2.41
N LEU A 12 20.53 -15.95 -1.76
CA LEU A 12 21.07 -14.59 -1.76
C LEU A 12 22.34 -14.56 -2.61
N SER A 13 22.40 -13.60 -3.54
CA SER A 13 23.56 -13.31 -4.37
C SER A 13 24.79 -13.14 -3.47
N GLN A 14 25.71 -14.10 -3.51
CA GLN A 14 26.95 -13.98 -2.75
C GLN A 14 27.76 -12.80 -3.31
N PRO A 15 28.32 -11.92 -2.45
CA PRO A 15 29.14 -10.84 -2.92
C PRO A 15 30.36 -11.40 -3.67
N PRO A 16 30.74 -10.83 -4.82
CA PRO A 16 31.91 -11.29 -5.54
C PRO A 16 33.15 -11.17 -4.66
N ARG A 17 34.12 -12.06 -4.88
CA ARG A 17 35.38 -12.06 -4.12
C ARG A 17 36.04 -10.68 -4.20
N LYS A 18 36.54 -10.20 -3.06
CA LYS A 18 37.20 -8.89 -2.97
C LYS A 18 38.34 -8.77 -3.99
N GLY A 19 38.36 -7.71 -4.79
CA GLY A 19 39.35 -7.46 -5.83
C GLY A 19 39.15 -8.28 -7.12
N SER A 20 38.03 -8.99 -7.27
CA SER A 20 37.71 -9.70 -8.52
C SER A 20 37.35 -8.73 -9.66
N PRO A 21 37.51 -9.14 -10.93
CA PRO A 21 37.00 -8.36 -12.08
C PRO A 21 35.52 -8.02 -11.96
N GLN A 22 34.72 -8.95 -11.42
CA GLN A 22 33.28 -8.76 -11.21
C GLN A 22 32.97 -7.68 -10.16
N GLU A 23 33.69 -7.66 -9.03
CA GLU A 23 33.53 -6.58 -8.05
C GLU A 23 33.89 -5.21 -8.65
N ARG A 24 35.02 -5.14 -9.38
CA ARG A 24 35.45 -3.89 -10.04
C ARG A 24 34.42 -3.41 -11.06
N ALA A 25 33.86 -4.31 -11.86
CA ALA A 25 32.83 -3.99 -12.83
C ALA A 25 31.56 -3.46 -12.15
N LEU A 26 31.07 -4.12 -11.10
CA LEU A 26 29.89 -3.65 -10.36
C LEU A 26 30.10 -2.26 -9.75
N ARG A 27 31.26 -2.01 -9.14
CA ARG A 27 31.59 -0.69 -8.58
C ARG A 27 31.73 0.39 -9.65
N ALA A 28 32.18 0.05 -10.86
CA ALA A 28 32.24 1.00 -11.96
C ALA A 28 30.84 1.34 -12.52
N CYS A 29 29.90 0.39 -12.46
CA CYS A 29 28.53 0.58 -12.97
C CYS A 29 27.55 1.19 -11.95
N ILE A 30 27.80 1.01 -10.65
CA ILE A 30 26.97 1.57 -9.58
C ILE A 30 27.63 2.85 -9.11
N THR A 31 26.95 4.00 -9.28
CA THR A 31 27.53 5.30 -8.92
C THR A 31 27.83 5.40 -7.42
N ASP A 32 28.79 6.25 -7.05
CA ASP A 32 29.15 6.47 -5.65
C ASP A 32 27.97 7.05 -4.85
N GLU A 33 27.14 7.92 -5.45
CA GLU A 33 25.93 8.44 -4.81
C GLU A 33 24.95 7.31 -4.45
N ARG A 34 24.89 6.28 -5.30
CA ARG A 34 24.03 5.13 -5.08
C ARG A 34 24.56 4.25 -3.95
N LEU A 35 25.87 4.08 -3.84
CA LEU A 35 26.52 3.31 -2.76
C LEU A 35 26.55 4.05 -1.42
N ALA A 36 26.54 5.40 -1.42
CA ALA A 36 26.61 6.22 -0.21
C ALA A 36 25.54 5.87 0.84
N SER A 37 24.33 5.52 0.40
CA SER A 37 23.24 5.08 1.30
C SER A 37 23.55 3.75 2.00
N TYR A 38 24.33 2.88 1.35
CA TYR A 38 24.75 1.59 1.88
C TYR A 38 26.01 1.71 2.73
N ASP A 39 26.91 2.65 2.45
CA ASP A 39 28.16 2.84 3.20
C ASP A 39 27.90 3.11 4.69
N ARG A 40 26.93 3.98 5.00
CA ARG A 40 26.56 4.28 6.39
C ARG A 40 26.05 3.03 7.13
N GLU A 41 25.19 2.25 6.50
CA GLU A 41 24.65 1.01 7.08
C GLU A 41 25.68 -0.12 7.15
N ALA A 42 26.56 -0.19 6.15
CA ALA A 42 27.70 -1.09 6.07
C ALA A 42 28.67 -0.87 7.22
N GLN A 43 28.98 0.40 7.53
CA GLN A 43 29.81 0.78 8.65
C GLN A 43 29.19 0.34 9.98
N ARG A 44 27.89 0.63 10.19
CA ARG A 44 27.15 0.22 11.39
C ARG A 44 27.12 -1.29 11.61
N ARG A 45 27.04 -2.06 10.53
CA ARG A 45 26.94 -3.53 10.55
C ARG A 45 28.29 -4.25 10.32
N SER A 46 29.38 -3.50 10.20
CA SER A 46 30.73 -4.00 9.91
C SER A 46 30.79 -4.98 8.72
N CYS A 47 30.17 -4.61 7.60
CA CYS A 47 30.14 -5.43 6.39
C CYS A 47 30.41 -4.59 5.12
N PRO A 48 30.75 -5.19 3.96
CA PRO A 48 30.96 -4.42 2.73
C PRO A 48 29.67 -3.80 2.19
N ALA A 49 29.70 -2.52 1.78
CA ALA A 49 28.54 -1.83 1.19
C ALA A 49 27.98 -2.53 -0.05
N LEU A 50 28.85 -3.09 -0.91
CA LEU A 50 28.42 -3.86 -2.07
C LEU A 50 27.63 -5.12 -1.67
N ARG A 51 27.96 -5.76 -0.53
CA ARG A 51 27.20 -6.91 -0.03
C ARG A 51 25.79 -6.48 0.39
N LEU A 52 25.66 -5.34 1.06
CA LEU A 52 24.34 -4.79 1.41
C LEU A 52 23.55 -4.39 0.17
N TYR A 53 24.20 -3.80 -0.84
CA TYR A 53 23.55 -3.46 -2.10
C TYR A 53 22.98 -4.70 -2.82
N LEU A 54 23.77 -5.77 -2.94
CA LEU A 54 23.31 -7.00 -3.59
C LEU A 54 22.18 -7.67 -2.79
N TRP A 55 22.31 -7.70 -1.47
CA TRP A 55 21.24 -8.17 -0.59
C TRP A 55 19.96 -7.35 -0.74
N ASP A 56 20.06 -6.03 -0.81
CA ASP A 56 18.92 -5.12 -0.99
C ASP A 56 18.21 -5.38 -2.32
N HIS A 57 18.99 -5.61 -3.37
CA HIS A 57 18.49 -5.98 -4.69
C HIS A 57 17.75 -7.33 -4.67
N ASP A 58 18.32 -8.36 -4.05
CA ASP A 58 17.68 -9.67 -3.93
C ASP A 58 16.35 -9.57 -3.16
N MET A 59 16.37 -8.82 -2.05
CA MET A 59 15.18 -8.56 -1.24
C MET A 59 14.11 -7.80 -2.04
N ALA A 60 14.51 -6.76 -2.77
CA ALA A 60 13.61 -6.00 -3.62
C ALA A 60 12.97 -6.89 -4.70
N SER A 61 13.77 -7.75 -5.34
CA SER A 61 13.31 -8.71 -6.35
C SER A 61 12.28 -9.70 -5.77
N ALA A 62 12.57 -10.31 -4.61
CA ALA A 62 11.66 -11.21 -3.93
C ALA A 62 10.35 -10.52 -3.53
N CYS A 63 10.44 -9.32 -2.91
CA CYS A 63 9.28 -8.53 -2.55
C CYS A 63 8.40 -8.19 -3.77
N MET A 64 9.00 -7.87 -4.91
CA MET A 64 8.24 -7.55 -6.13
C MET A 64 7.40 -8.75 -6.59
N GLY A 65 7.95 -9.97 -6.51
CA GLY A 65 7.25 -11.21 -6.83
C GLY A 65 6.01 -11.42 -5.96
N ASP A 66 6.18 -11.33 -4.64
CA ASP A 66 5.08 -11.52 -3.67
C ASP A 66 4.00 -10.42 -3.81
N ILE A 67 4.44 -9.17 -4.00
CA ILE A 67 3.54 -8.03 -4.17
C ILE A 67 2.73 -8.16 -5.45
N ALA A 68 3.32 -8.67 -6.54
CA ALA A 68 2.58 -8.89 -7.79
C ALA A 68 1.42 -9.88 -7.61
N ILE A 69 1.64 -10.97 -6.85
CA ILE A 69 0.58 -11.93 -6.51
C ILE A 69 -0.50 -11.25 -5.67
N LEU A 70 -0.09 -10.49 -4.65
CA LEU A 70 -1.03 -9.76 -3.79
C LEU A 70 -1.86 -8.74 -4.59
N GLU A 71 -1.27 -8.00 -5.51
CA GLU A 71 -1.95 -6.98 -6.32
C GLU A 71 -3.07 -7.61 -7.17
N VAL A 72 -2.77 -8.72 -7.83
CA VAL A 72 -3.77 -9.48 -8.61
C VAL A 72 -4.90 -9.98 -7.70
N ALA A 73 -4.57 -10.53 -6.53
CA ALA A 73 -5.57 -11.00 -5.58
C ALA A 73 -6.45 -9.85 -5.07
N LEU A 74 -5.84 -8.77 -4.56
CA LEU A 74 -6.54 -7.60 -4.04
C LEU A 74 -7.52 -7.04 -5.07
N ARG A 75 -7.03 -6.80 -6.29
CA ARG A 75 -7.83 -6.34 -7.43
C ARG A 75 -9.02 -7.25 -7.69
N ASN A 76 -8.78 -8.55 -7.89
CA ASN A 76 -9.84 -9.49 -8.25
C ASN A 76 -10.89 -9.64 -7.13
N HIS A 77 -10.47 -9.55 -5.87
CA HIS A 77 -11.40 -9.59 -4.75
C HIS A 77 -12.22 -8.30 -4.63
N MET A 78 -11.60 -7.12 -4.75
CA MET A 78 -12.29 -5.84 -4.70
C MET A 78 -13.24 -5.66 -5.87
N ASP A 79 -12.81 -6.00 -7.09
CA ASP A 79 -13.64 -5.97 -8.29
C ASP A 79 -14.93 -6.77 -8.11
N ARG A 80 -14.81 -8.03 -7.65
CA ARG A 80 -15.96 -8.87 -7.34
C ARG A 80 -16.89 -8.24 -6.31
N ARG A 81 -16.36 -7.60 -5.27
CA ARG A 81 -17.20 -6.93 -4.25
C ARG A 81 -17.89 -5.70 -4.81
N LEU A 82 -17.21 -4.87 -5.62
CA LEU A 82 -17.79 -3.71 -6.28
C LEU A 82 -18.88 -4.12 -7.28
N SER A 83 -18.65 -5.15 -8.10
CA SER A 83 -19.66 -5.67 -9.03
C SER A 83 -20.91 -6.18 -8.33
N LEU A 84 -20.79 -6.76 -7.13
CA LEU A 84 -21.94 -7.17 -6.32
C LEU A 84 -22.70 -5.94 -5.79
N ILE A 85 -21.98 -4.98 -5.21
CA ILE A 85 -22.57 -3.73 -4.71
C ILE A 85 -23.30 -2.98 -5.84
N SER A 86 -22.69 -2.87 -7.01
CA SER A 86 -23.29 -2.20 -8.17
C SER A 86 -24.47 -2.98 -8.73
N SER A 87 -24.41 -4.31 -8.74
CA SER A 87 -25.51 -5.14 -9.22
C SER A 87 -26.74 -5.00 -8.32
N GLU A 88 -26.54 -4.92 -7.00
CA GLU A 88 -27.61 -4.71 -6.03
C GLU A 88 -28.19 -3.28 -6.12
N GLN A 89 -27.34 -2.27 -6.34
CA GLN A 89 -27.75 -0.86 -6.34
C GLN A 89 -28.32 -0.37 -7.68
N ALA A 90 -27.80 -0.85 -8.80
CA ALA A 90 -28.06 -0.30 -10.14
C ALA A 90 -28.29 -1.36 -11.23
N GLY A 91 -28.35 -2.65 -10.87
CA GLY A 91 -28.66 -3.73 -11.82
C GLY A 91 -27.54 -4.06 -12.81
N THR A 92 -26.31 -3.55 -12.62
CA THR A 92 -25.16 -3.83 -13.48
C THR A 92 -23.94 -4.27 -12.67
N LYS A 93 -23.14 -5.18 -13.25
CA LYS A 93 -21.86 -5.62 -12.66
C LYS A 93 -20.71 -4.67 -12.99
N ASP A 94 -20.89 -3.80 -13.98
CA ASP A 94 -19.93 -2.79 -14.40
C ASP A 94 -20.00 -1.62 -13.42
N TRP A 95 -19.36 -1.77 -12.26
CA TRP A 95 -19.44 -0.85 -11.13
C TRP A 95 -19.01 0.58 -11.48
N TYR A 96 -18.16 0.75 -12.49
CA TYR A 96 -17.70 2.03 -13.00
C TYR A 96 -18.77 2.76 -13.85
N MET A 97 -19.82 2.06 -14.29
CA MET A 97 -20.98 2.64 -14.97
C MET A 97 -22.22 2.76 -14.07
N ALA A 98 -22.15 2.22 -12.85
CA ALA A 98 -23.30 2.06 -11.96
C ALA A 98 -23.69 3.33 -11.16
N GLY A 99 -23.02 4.46 -11.39
CA GLY A 99 -23.27 5.70 -10.64
C GLY A 99 -22.94 5.58 -9.15
N LEU A 100 -21.97 4.74 -8.78
CA LEU A 100 -21.45 4.69 -7.41
C LEU A 100 -20.80 6.03 -7.03
N ASN A 101 -20.87 6.40 -5.76
CA ASN A 101 -20.34 7.66 -5.23
C ASN A 101 -18.80 7.62 -5.13
N PHE A 102 -18.09 7.62 -6.26
CA PHE A 102 -16.64 7.75 -6.29
C PHE A 102 -16.21 9.22 -6.16
N ASP A 103 -15.16 9.48 -5.39
CA ASP A 103 -14.50 10.80 -5.33
C ASP A 103 -13.85 11.16 -6.68
N ASP A 104 -13.54 12.45 -6.88
CA ASP A 104 -13.01 12.93 -8.18
C ASP A 104 -11.71 12.27 -8.58
N ARG A 105 -10.84 11.96 -7.60
CA ARG A 105 -9.59 11.25 -7.83
C ARG A 105 -9.86 9.86 -8.39
N THR A 106 -10.78 9.12 -7.79
CA THR A 106 -11.14 7.76 -8.19
C THR A 106 -11.80 7.77 -9.56
N GLN A 107 -12.70 8.73 -9.80
CA GLN A 107 -13.29 8.93 -11.12
C GLN A 107 -12.26 9.27 -12.19
N TYR A 108 -11.28 10.13 -11.87
CA TYR A 108 -10.18 10.45 -12.77
C TYR A 108 -9.37 9.21 -13.13
N GLN A 109 -8.97 8.40 -12.14
CA GLN A 109 -8.24 7.15 -12.39
C GLN A 109 -9.01 6.17 -13.29
N ILE A 110 -10.33 6.05 -13.11
CA ILE A 110 -11.19 5.22 -13.98
C ILE A 110 -11.20 5.78 -15.40
N ARG A 111 -11.37 7.09 -15.56
CA ARG A 111 -11.38 7.75 -16.88
C ARG A 111 -10.05 7.59 -17.60
N GLU A 112 -8.93 7.79 -16.92
CA GLU A 112 -7.60 7.59 -17.51
C GLU A 112 -7.41 6.13 -17.94
N ALA A 113 -7.73 5.18 -17.06
CA ALA A 113 -7.67 3.76 -17.36
C ALA A 113 -8.52 3.37 -18.58
N TRP A 114 -9.71 3.96 -18.71
CA TRP A 114 -10.58 3.81 -19.87
C TRP A 114 -10.01 4.43 -21.15
N ASN A 115 -9.41 5.62 -21.03
CA ASN A 115 -8.81 6.36 -22.14
C ASN A 115 -7.61 5.61 -22.74
N HIS A 116 -6.87 4.87 -21.91
CA HIS A 116 -5.76 4.03 -22.35
C HIS A 116 -6.20 2.72 -23.06
N LEU A 117 -7.48 2.34 -23.00
CA LEU A 117 -7.96 1.17 -23.73
C LEU A 117 -8.03 1.45 -25.24
N THR A 118 -7.48 0.53 -26.01
CA THR A 118 -7.60 0.52 -27.48
C THR A 118 -9.07 0.29 -27.90
N PRO A 119 -9.46 0.69 -29.13
CA PRO A 119 -10.81 0.44 -29.64
C PRO A 119 -11.24 -1.03 -29.54
N GLN A 120 -10.31 -1.96 -29.79
CA GLN A 120 -10.56 -3.41 -29.69
C GLN A 120 -10.86 -3.84 -28.25
N GLN A 121 -10.09 -3.34 -27.28
CA GLN A 121 -10.30 -3.61 -25.85
C GLN A 121 -11.60 -3.02 -25.30
N ARG A 122 -12.12 -1.95 -25.93
CA ARG A 122 -13.43 -1.37 -25.57
C ARG A 122 -14.61 -2.16 -26.11
N GLY A 123 -14.41 -2.99 -27.14
CA GLY A 123 -15.46 -3.82 -27.73
C GLY A 123 -15.57 -5.21 -27.12
N ILE A 124 -14.46 -5.80 -26.67
CA ILE A 124 -14.41 -7.19 -26.16
C ILE A 124 -13.85 -7.19 -24.73
N HIS A 125 -14.56 -7.83 -23.79
CA HIS A 125 -14.12 -7.99 -22.39
C HIS A 125 -13.67 -6.70 -21.69
N THR A 126 -14.35 -5.59 -21.97
CA THR A 126 -13.99 -4.24 -21.53
C THR A 126 -13.79 -4.12 -20.02
N HIS A 127 -14.65 -4.77 -19.23
CA HIS A 127 -14.52 -4.81 -17.77
C HIS A 127 -13.17 -5.38 -17.33
N GLY A 128 -12.76 -6.52 -17.89
CA GLY A 128 -11.50 -7.18 -17.55
C GLY A 128 -10.28 -6.33 -17.93
N HIS A 129 -10.31 -5.69 -19.11
CA HIS A 129 -9.24 -4.79 -19.54
C HIS A 129 -9.14 -3.54 -18.68
N LEU A 130 -10.28 -2.93 -18.31
CA LEU A 130 -10.32 -1.77 -17.44
C LEU A 130 -9.80 -2.12 -16.04
N VAL A 131 -10.29 -3.21 -15.44
CA VAL A 131 -9.83 -3.68 -14.13
C VAL A 131 -8.32 -3.95 -14.18
N ALA A 132 -7.84 -4.55 -15.27
CA ALA A 132 -6.42 -4.84 -15.45
C ALA A 132 -5.52 -3.60 -15.56
N SER A 133 -6.02 -2.49 -16.08
CA SER A 133 -5.24 -1.24 -16.22
C SER A 133 -5.21 -0.38 -14.96
N LEU A 134 -6.04 -0.66 -13.96
CA LEU A 134 -6.05 0.03 -12.67
C LEU A 134 -4.89 -0.43 -11.78
N THR A 135 -4.11 0.53 -11.29
CA THR A 135 -2.91 0.29 -10.46
C THR A 135 -3.26 -0.11 -9.02
N PHE A 136 -2.31 -0.72 -8.30
CA PHE A 136 -2.42 -0.93 -6.84
C PHE A 136 -2.96 0.30 -6.09
N GLY A 137 -2.47 1.49 -6.44
CA GLY A 137 -2.84 2.74 -5.81
C GLY A 137 -4.34 3.04 -5.89
N PHE A 138 -5.00 2.68 -7.01
CA PHE A 138 -6.45 2.80 -7.16
C PHE A 138 -7.19 1.93 -6.14
N TRP A 139 -6.84 0.65 -6.04
CA TRP A 139 -7.49 -0.30 -5.11
C TRP A 139 -7.29 0.12 -3.64
N ARG A 140 -6.11 0.66 -3.30
CA ARG A 140 -5.85 1.24 -1.99
C ARG A 140 -6.67 2.51 -1.72
N ASN A 141 -6.90 3.37 -2.73
CA ASN A 141 -7.71 4.59 -2.59
C ASN A 141 -9.15 4.29 -2.17
N LEU A 142 -9.72 3.17 -2.61
CA LEU A 142 -11.09 2.74 -2.25
C LEU A 142 -11.25 2.40 -0.76
N LEU A 143 -10.14 2.21 -0.03
CA LEU A 143 -10.13 1.99 1.41
C LEU A 143 -9.93 3.29 2.20
N GLU A 144 -9.73 4.44 1.55
CA GLU A 144 -9.62 5.74 2.24
C GLU A 144 -10.98 6.27 2.68
N ASP A 145 -11.03 7.44 3.30
CA ASP A 145 -12.27 8.00 3.87
C ASP A 145 -13.25 8.47 2.78
N GLY A 146 -12.79 8.62 1.54
CA GLY A 146 -13.52 9.28 0.46
C GLY A 146 -13.28 10.79 0.44
N GLY A 147 -13.37 11.37 -0.75
CA GLY A 147 -13.06 12.76 -1.03
C GLY A 147 -14.22 13.55 -1.60
N THR A 148 -13.91 14.76 -2.07
CA THR A 148 -14.86 15.63 -2.77
C THR A 148 -15.36 14.98 -4.06
N ILE A 149 -16.63 15.21 -4.36
CA ILE A 149 -17.25 14.95 -5.66
C ILE A 149 -17.66 16.32 -6.20
N HIS A 150 -16.95 16.81 -7.20
CA HIS A 150 -17.29 18.09 -7.82
C HIS A 150 -18.53 17.90 -8.72
N THR A 151 -19.67 18.30 -8.17
CA THR A 151 -20.93 18.48 -8.91
C THR A 151 -21.13 19.94 -9.29
N LYS A 152 -22.14 20.23 -10.13
CA LYS A 152 -22.46 21.62 -10.51
C LYS A 152 -22.83 22.41 -9.25
N TRP A 153 -22.28 23.62 -9.13
CA TRP A 153 -22.63 24.54 -8.04
C TRP A 153 -24.15 24.76 -8.00
N PRO A 154 -24.80 24.77 -6.80
CA PRO A 154 -24.22 24.77 -5.44
C PRO A 154 -24.03 23.38 -4.82
N ASP A 155 -24.29 22.30 -5.55
CA ASP A 155 -24.19 20.94 -4.99
C ASP A 155 -22.71 20.59 -4.84
N GLN A 156 -22.24 20.41 -3.61
CA GLN A 156 -20.93 19.87 -3.28
C GLN A 156 -21.15 18.62 -2.45
N ARG A 157 -20.92 17.46 -3.06
CA ARG A 157 -21.07 16.16 -2.40
C ARG A 157 -19.71 15.63 -1.97
N ARG A 158 -19.71 14.78 -0.96
CA ARG A 158 -18.52 14.08 -0.49
C ARG A 158 -18.79 12.58 -0.55
N ALA A 159 -17.86 11.82 -1.11
CA ALA A 159 -17.88 10.37 -1.02
C ALA A 159 -17.56 9.94 0.40
N ASP A 160 -18.28 8.94 0.90
CA ASP A 160 -18.05 8.33 2.20
C ASP A 160 -17.83 6.85 2.00
N TYR A 161 -16.58 6.45 1.75
CA TYR A 161 -16.26 5.06 1.42
C TYR A 161 -16.50 4.09 2.57
N GLU A 162 -16.69 4.58 3.81
CA GLU A 162 -17.17 3.75 4.91
C GLU A 162 -18.59 3.24 4.63
N ASN A 163 -19.49 4.15 4.25
CA ASN A 163 -20.91 3.84 4.04
C ASN A 163 -21.22 3.44 2.58
N ASP A 164 -20.52 4.02 1.61
CA ASP A 164 -20.69 3.75 0.19
C ASP A 164 -20.18 2.36 -0.19
N PHE A 165 -19.07 1.89 0.42
CA PHE A 165 -18.41 0.63 0.03
C PHE A 165 -18.13 -0.32 1.19
N TRP A 166 -17.44 0.13 2.24
CA TRP A 166 -16.96 -0.75 3.32
C TRP A 166 -18.10 -1.53 3.97
N ARG A 167 -19.13 -0.82 4.46
CA ARG A 167 -20.31 -1.42 5.10
C ARG A 167 -21.22 -2.18 4.14
N LYS A 168 -21.22 -1.81 2.85
CA LYS A 168 -21.91 -2.57 1.79
C LYS A 168 -21.18 -3.86 1.39
N GLY A 169 -20.04 -4.13 2.03
CA GLY A 169 -19.37 -5.43 1.98
C GLY A 169 -18.04 -5.41 1.26
N LEU A 170 -17.42 -4.25 1.02
CA LEU A 170 -16.02 -4.22 0.59
C LEU A 170 -15.10 -4.85 1.64
N ASP A 171 -15.48 -4.85 2.92
CA ASP A 171 -14.76 -5.54 4.01
C ASP A 171 -14.58 -7.05 3.74
N LYS A 172 -15.52 -7.68 3.02
CA LYS A 172 -15.49 -9.09 2.65
C LYS A 172 -14.41 -9.43 1.63
N THR A 173 -13.72 -8.43 1.06
CA THR A 173 -12.47 -8.61 0.30
C THR A 173 -11.43 -9.35 1.14
N PHE A 174 -11.42 -9.12 2.46
CA PHE A 174 -10.47 -9.67 3.41
C PHE A 174 -11.14 -10.73 4.29
N SER A 175 -11.34 -11.93 3.75
CA SER A 175 -12.05 -13.03 4.42
C SER A 175 -11.54 -13.32 5.85
N ASN A 176 -10.23 -13.25 6.06
CA ASN A 176 -9.59 -13.50 7.36
C ASN A 176 -9.22 -12.23 8.14
N GLY A 177 -9.59 -11.04 7.66
CA GLY A 177 -9.19 -9.76 8.28
C GLY A 177 -9.65 -9.64 9.74
N ARG A 178 -10.89 -10.08 10.03
CA ARG A 178 -11.43 -10.11 11.40
C ARG A 178 -10.68 -11.04 12.34
N GLN A 179 -10.23 -12.19 11.87
CA GLN A 179 -9.48 -13.13 12.68
C GLN A 179 -8.06 -12.60 12.94
N HIS A 180 -7.44 -12.08 11.89
CA HIS A 180 -6.10 -11.48 11.98
C HIS A 180 -6.07 -10.29 12.95
N SER A 181 -7.00 -9.34 12.83
CA SER A 181 -7.01 -8.17 13.72
C SER A 181 -7.18 -8.59 15.18
N ARG A 182 -8.07 -9.56 15.48
CA ARG A 182 -8.28 -10.08 16.83
C ARG A 182 -7.03 -10.74 17.40
N ALA A 183 -6.31 -11.52 16.60
CA ALA A 183 -5.05 -12.13 17.02
C ALA A 183 -3.98 -11.08 17.37
N MET A 184 -4.05 -9.91 16.73
CA MET A 184 -3.18 -8.76 17.00
C MET A 184 -3.71 -7.83 18.11
N GLY A 185 -4.84 -8.16 18.77
CA GLY A 185 -5.47 -7.30 19.78
C GLY A 185 -6.15 -6.05 19.21
N GLU A 186 -6.40 -6.01 17.90
CA GLU A 186 -6.87 -4.85 17.15
C GLU A 186 -8.30 -5.04 16.63
N ARG A 187 -9.01 -3.92 16.41
CA ARG A 187 -10.37 -3.95 15.84
C ARG A 187 -10.34 -4.00 14.32
N TRP A 188 -11.15 -4.87 13.74
CA TRP A 188 -11.33 -4.92 12.30
C TRP A 188 -12.13 -3.72 11.80
N THR A 189 -11.44 -2.79 11.17
CA THR A 189 -11.99 -1.54 10.63
C THR A 189 -11.41 -1.28 9.25
N ARG A 190 -12.06 -0.43 8.46
CA ARG A 190 -11.55 0.02 7.17
C ARG A 190 -10.14 0.62 7.31
N ARG A 191 -9.94 1.45 8.34
CA ARG A 191 -8.63 2.08 8.63
C ARG A 191 -7.54 1.05 8.92
N TYR A 192 -7.85 0.03 9.73
CA TYR A 192 -6.90 -1.06 9.99
C TYR A 192 -6.50 -1.80 8.70
N ALA A 193 -7.46 -2.12 7.84
CA ALA A 193 -7.17 -2.73 6.54
C ALA A 193 -6.36 -1.78 5.64
N LEU A 194 -6.71 -0.50 5.60
CA LEU A 194 -6.01 0.53 4.85
C LEU A 194 -4.54 0.66 5.28
N ASP A 195 -4.25 0.63 6.58
CA ASP A 195 -2.88 0.77 7.10
C ASP A 195 -1.97 -0.39 6.66
N ILE A 196 -2.49 -1.62 6.68
CA ILE A 196 -1.79 -2.79 6.14
C ILE A 196 -1.52 -2.61 4.65
N VAL A 197 -2.56 -2.26 3.87
CA VAL A 197 -2.43 -2.06 2.42
C VAL A 197 -1.49 -0.88 2.09
N LYS A 198 -1.47 0.18 2.90
CA LYS A 198 -0.54 1.31 2.78
C LYS A 198 0.90 0.89 3.02
N THR A 199 1.15 0.02 3.99
CA THR A 199 2.50 -0.50 4.26
C THR A 199 3.01 -1.29 3.05
N VAL A 200 2.17 -2.15 2.47
CA VAL A 200 2.56 -2.89 1.25
C VAL A 200 2.73 -1.97 0.06
N HIS A 201 1.84 -0.99 -0.14
CA HIS A 201 1.97 0.01 -1.20
C HIS A 201 3.27 0.83 -1.08
N ALA A 202 3.66 1.21 0.14
CA ALA A 202 4.91 1.91 0.39
C ALA A 202 6.13 1.04 0.02
N LEU A 203 6.14 -0.23 0.45
CA LEU A 203 7.18 -1.18 0.06
C LEU A 203 7.24 -1.35 -1.46
N ARG A 204 6.09 -1.55 -2.12
CA ARG A 204 5.98 -1.67 -3.58
C ARG A 204 6.61 -0.47 -4.28
N ASN A 205 6.27 0.75 -3.86
CA ASN A 205 6.78 1.96 -4.51
C ASN A 205 8.28 2.10 -4.31
N ARG A 206 8.80 1.81 -3.11
CA ARG A 206 10.24 1.79 -2.87
C ARG A 206 10.95 0.82 -3.80
N VAL A 207 10.49 -0.43 -3.86
CA VAL A 207 11.07 -1.46 -4.74
C VAL A 207 11.01 -1.02 -6.22
N ALA A 208 9.87 -0.52 -6.68
CA ALA A 208 9.67 -0.09 -8.07
C ALA A 208 10.53 1.13 -8.46
N HIS A 209 10.84 2.01 -7.50
CA HIS A 209 11.75 3.15 -7.71
C HIS A 209 13.21 2.80 -7.43
N HIS A 210 13.51 1.53 -7.17
CA HIS A 210 14.81 1.08 -6.69
C HIS A 210 15.27 1.94 -5.50
N GLU A 211 14.44 2.18 -4.49
CA GLU A 211 14.90 2.83 -3.25
C GLU A 211 15.50 1.79 -2.29
N PRO A 212 16.60 2.09 -1.57
CA PRO A 212 17.20 1.15 -0.63
C PRO A 212 16.23 0.70 0.48
N LEU A 213 16.05 -0.60 0.67
CA LEU A 213 15.28 -1.22 1.75
C LEU A 213 16.06 -1.30 3.07
N VAL A 214 17.39 -1.24 3.02
CA VAL A 214 18.27 -1.27 4.22
C VAL A 214 17.95 -0.21 5.28
N ASN A 215 17.31 0.90 4.89
CA ASN A 215 16.89 2.00 5.78
C ASN A 215 15.48 1.79 6.37
N GLY A 216 14.86 0.63 6.14
CA GLY A 216 13.52 0.28 6.58
C GLY A 216 12.41 0.77 5.64
N ILE A 217 11.19 0.34 5.93
CA ILE A 217 9.97 0.83 5.29
C ILE A 217 9.37 1.86 6.26
N PRO A 218 9.09 3.10 5.82
CA PRO A 218 8.41 4.06 6.68
C PRO A 218 7.12 3.45 7.20
N PRO A 219 6.84 3.48 8.53
CA PRO A 219 5.57 3.00 9.02
C PRO A 219 4.45 3.79 8.32
N SER A 220 3.37 3.10 7.93
CA SER A 220 2.13 3.80 7.59
C SER A 220 1.81 4.71 8.78
N ARG A 221 1.89 6.03 8.59
CA ARG A 221 1.72 7.03 9.64
C ARG A 221 0.38 6.74 10.33
N ARG A 222 0.42 6.08 11.49
CA ARG A 222 -0.75 5.94 12.36
C ARG A 222 -1.06 7.34 12.83
N GLU A 223 -2.00 8.02 12.17
CA GLU A 223 -2.52 9.27 12.71
C GLU A 223 -3.14 8.95 14.07
N PRO A 224 -2.71 9.62 15.15
CA PRO A 224 -3.27 9.35 16.46
C PRO A 224 -4.77 9.63 16.41
N ALA A 225 -5.56 8.67 16.88
CA ALA A 225 -6.98 8.86 17.08
C ALA A 225 -7.17 10.13 17.93
N HIS A 226 -7.86 11.13 17.37
CA HIS A 226 -8.25 12.33 18.11
C HIS A 226 -8.96 11.89 19.40
N HIS A 227 -8.25 12.04 20.53
CA HIS A 227 -8.84 11.94 21.85
C HIS A 227 -9.74 13.17 22.01
N VAL A 228 -11.04 13.00 21.77
CA VAL A 228 -12.05 13.91 22.29
C VAL A 228 -12.20 13.57 23.77
N GLY A 229 -11.36 14.18 24.60
CA GLY A 229 -11.55 14.31 26.04
C GLY A 229 -11.32 15.78 26.34
N GLY A 230 -12.35 16.57 26.64
CA GLY A 230 -13.06 16.49 27.90
C GLY A 230 -12.65 17.72 28.70
N ARG A 231 -13.44 18.80 28.57
CA ARG A 231 -13.31 19.99 29.42
C ARG A 231 -13.50 19.55 30.86
N GLY A 232 -12.59 19.96 31.75
CA GLY A 232 -12.78 19.82 33.18
C GLY A 232 -11.47 19.63 33.94
N ALA A 233 -10.69 20.70 34.09
CA ALA A 233 -9.71 20.80 35.16
C ALA A 233 -9.98 22.11 35.91
N GLY A 234 -10.75 21.99 36.99
CA GLY A 234 -10.79 23.01 38.02
C GLY A 234 -9.41 23.11 38.67
N MET A 235 -8.88 24.33 38.72
CA MET A 235 -7.62 24.62 39.39
C MET A 235 -7.94 25.33 40.70
N PHE A 236 -7.65 24.62 41.80
CA PHE A 236 -7.76 25.09 43.18
C PHE A 236 -6.38 25.55 43.66
N ARG A 237 -6.34 26.68 44.39
CA ARG A 237 -5.27 27.22 45.30
C ARG A 237 -4.01 27.79 44.62
N LEU A 238 -3.30 28.81 45.15
CA LEU A 238 -3.24 29.56 46.42
C LEU A 238 -3.23 31.08 46.09
N GLY A 239 -3.68 32.05 46.91
CA GLY A 239 -3.32 32.31 48.29
C GLY A 239 -1.96 33.02 48.37
N ASP A 240 -1.96 34.36 48.36
CA ASP A 240 -1.00 35.16 49.15
C ASP A 240 -1.46 36.63 49.27
N ASP A 241 -1.59 37.03 50.54
CA ASP A 241 -1.73 38.39 51.05
C ASP A 241 -0.49 39.23 50.72
N THR A 242 -0.70 40.52 50.44
CA THR A 242 0.01 41.63 51.11
C THR A 242 -0.53 42.97 50.62
N GLY A 243 -1.18 43.70 51.52
CA GLY A 243 -1.43 45.13 51.41
C GLY A 243 -1.91 45.66 52.76
N PRO A 244 -1.27 46.70 53.33
CA PRO A 244 -1.77 47.36 54.53
C PRO A 244 -3.07 48.13 54.28
#